data_AF-A0A315DA46-F1
#
_entry.id   AF-A0A315DA46-F1
#
_cell.length_a   1.000
_cell.length_b   1.000
_cell.length_c   1.000
_cell.angle_alpha   90.00
_cell.angle_beta   90.00
_cell.angle_gamma   90.00
#
_symmetry.space_group_name_H-M   'P 1'
#
loop_
_entity.id
_entity.type
_entity.pdbx_description
1 polymer ?
#
loop_
_entity_poly.entity_id
_entity_poly.type
_entity_poly.pdbx_seq_one_letter_code
_entity_poly.pdbx_strand_id
1 'polypeptide(L)'
;MSDENQLIETAYVEHMSDHFRRASEELLYAYQRNKEAARHHQSGAFKAALHHAKLSKHHSFNAHEHLKEALGIAERIDAVRPVHGQLRTPFVPSGVQ
;
A
#
# COMPACT_ATOMS: atom_id res chain seq x y z
N MET A 1 -13.48 -20.89 -21.94
CA MET A 1 -12.39 -20.90 -20.95
C MET A 1 -11.50 -19.65 -21.04
N SER A 2 -11.38 -18.97 -22.18
CA SER A 2 -10.67 -17.68 -22.30
C SER A 2 -11.38 -16.54 -21.55
N ASP A 3 -12.69 -16.43 -21.73
CA ASP A 3 -13.45 -15.25 -21.30
C ASP A 3 -13.64 -15.22 -19.77
N GLU A 4 -13.77 -16.39 -19.15
CA GLU A 4 -13.86 -16.56 -17.70
C GLU A 4 -12.53 -16.20 -17.01
N ASN A 5 -11.39 -16.64 -17.58
CA ASN A 5 -10.07 -16.23 -17.08
C ASN A 5 -9.84 -14.73 -17.22
N GLN A 6 -10.31 -14.12 -18.31
CA GLN A 6 -10.17 -12.68 -18.54
C GLN A 6 -11.04 -11.85 -17.58
N LEU A 7 -12.26 -12.32 -17.27
CA LEU A 7 -13.13 -11.74 -16.25
C LEU A 7 -12.49 -11.79 -14.86
N ILE A 8 -11.89 -12.93 -14.50
CA ILE A 8 -11.20 -13.12 -13.22
C ILE A 8 -9.99 -12.19 -13.11
N GLU A 9 -9.17 -12.10 -14.16
CA GLU A 9 -8.00 -11.20 -14.17
C GLU A 9 -8.40 -9.73 -14.05
N THR A 10 -9.48 -9.32 -14.75
CA THR A 10 -10.00 -7.95 -14.67
C THR A 10 -10.47 -7.61 -13.25
N ALA A 11 -11.22 -8.50 -12.61
CA ALA A 11 -11.68 -8.31 -11.23
C ALA A 11 -10.50 -8.20 -10.24
N TYR A 12 -9.43 -8.98 -10.43
CA TYR A 12 -8.21 -8.86 -9.62
C TYR A 12 -7.48 -7.53 -9.82
N VAL A 13 -7.37 -7.06 -11.06
CA VAL A 13 -6.74 -5.76 -11.38
C VAL A 13 -7.52 -4.62 -10.74
N GLU A 14 -8.85 -4.64 -10.83
CA GLU A 14 -9.72 -3.63 -10.20
C GLU A 14 -9.58 -3.66 -8.68
N HIS A 15 -9.62 -4.84 -8.07
CA HIS A 15 -9.50 -4.99 -6.61
C HIS A 15 -8.13 -4.53 -6.09
N MET A 16 -7.04 -4.88 -6.79
CA MET A 16 -5.69 -4.43 -6.45
C MET A 16 -5.54 -2.90 -6.62
N SER A 17 -6.16 -2.34 -7.67
CA SER A 17 -6.15 -0.88 -7.92
C SER A 17 -6.86 -0.11 -6.81
N ASP A 18 -7.96 -0.64 -6.28
CA ASP A 18 -8.66 -0.04 -5.12
C ASP A 18 -7.77 -0.03 -3.87
N HIS A 19 -7.05 -1.11 -3.60
CA HIS A 19 -6.07 -1.14 -2.50
C HIS A 19 -4.96 -0.09 -2.67
N PHE A 20 -4.38 0.05 -3.86
CA PHE A 20 -3.37 1.09 -4.10
C PHE A 20 -3.93 2.51 -3.93
N ARG A 21 -5.15 2.76 -4.41
CA ARG A 21 -5.83 4.05 -4.24
C ARG A 21 -6.01 4.36 -2.76
N ARG A 22 -6.58 3.43 -1.98
CA ARG A 22 -6.80 3.63 -0.54
C ARG A 22 -5.49 3.77 0.23
N ALA A 23 -4.46 2.99 -0.09
CA ALA A 23 -3.14 3.15 0.50
C ALA A 23 -2.58 4.57 0.27
N SER A 24 -2.75 5.10 -0.94
CA SER A 24 -2.31 6.45 -1.30
C SER A 24 -3.06 7.53 -0.52
N GLU A 25 -4.38 7.38 -0.36
CA GLU A 25 -5.21 8.29 0.44
C GLU A 25 -4.79 8.31 1.92
N GLU A 26 -4.59 7.13 2.51
CA GLU A 26 -4.11 7.01 3.89
C GLU A 26 -2.71 7.61 4.08
N LEU A 27 -1.79 7.41 3.12
CA LEU A 27 -0.46 8.04 3.16
C LEU A 27 -0.53 9.57 3.08
N LEU A 28 -1.44 10.11 2.26
CA LEU A 28 -1.69 11.55 2.20
C LEU A 28 -2.18 12.09 3.55
N TYR A 29 -3.13 11.39 4.19
CA TYR A 29 -3.58 11.77 5.54
C TYR A 29 -2.44 11.69 6.56
N ALA A 30 -1.62 10.63 6.55
CA ALA A 30 -0.47 10.51 7.43
C ALA A 30 0.51 11.68 7.26
N TYR A 31 0.81 12.05 6.01
CA TYR A 31 1.66 13.20 5.68
C TYR A 31 1.10 14.52 6.23
N GLN A 32 -0.19 14.78 6.01
CA GLN A 32 -0.85 15.99 6.53
C GLN A 32 -0.79 16.05 8.07
N ARG A 33 -1.02 14.92 8.76
CA ARG A 33 -0.90 14.85 10.22
C ARG A 33 0.54 15.06 10.69
N ASN A 34 1.55 14.55 9.98
CA ASN A 34 2.95 14.80 10.31
C ASN A 34 3.31 16.28 10.19
N LYS A 35 2.78 17.00 9.19
CA LYS A 35 2.98 18.47 9.09
C LYS A 35 2.42 19.20 10.31
N GLU A 36 1.22 18.86 10.73
CA GLU A 36 0.61 19.48 11.93
C GLU A 36 1.36 19.10 13.21
N ALA A 37 1.82 17.85 13.33
CA ALA A 37 2.64 17.42 14.45
C ALA A 37 3.93 18.25 14.54
N ALA A 38 4.62 18.44 13.42
CA ALA A 38 5.83 19.26 13.35
C ALA A 38 5.56 20.72 13.73
N ARG A 39 4.49 21.31 13.18
CA ARG A 39 4.09 22.70 13.48
C ARG A 39 3.83 22.91 14.98
N HIS A 40 3.06 22.01 15.60
CA HIS A 40 2.78 22.07 17.03
C HIS A 40 4.02 21.79 17.89
N HIS A 41 4.90 20.88 17.45
CA HIS A 41 6.13 20.59 18.16
C HIS A 41 7.07 21.82 18.17
N GLN A 42 7.20 22.49 17.02
CA GLN A 42 7.99 23.73 16.89
C GLN A 42 7.44 24.88 17.73
N SER A 43 6.12 24.94 17.95
CA SER A 43 5.48 25.94 18.81
C SER A 43 5.44 25.54 20.29
N GLY A 44 6.06 24.43 20.70
CA GLY A 44 6.04 23.93 22.08
C GLY A 44 4.72 23.28 22.53
N ALA A 45 3.76 23.10 21.63
CA ALA A 45 2.47 22.47 21.91
C ALA A 45 2.55 20.92 21.86
N PHE A 46 3.39 20.32 22.72
CA PHE A 46 3.76 18.90 22.63
C PHE A 46 2.59 17.92 22.73
N LYS A 47 1.56 18.21 23.53
CA LYS A 47 0.36 17.34 23.62
C LYS A 47 -0.40 17.29 22.28
N ALA A 48 -0.51 18.42 21.58
CA ALA A 48 -1.11 18.47 20.26
C ALA A 48 -0.23 17.74 19.24
N ALA A 49 1.09 17.96 19.29
CA ALA A 49 2.04 17.25 18.43
C ALA A 49 1.92 15.72 18.58
N LEU A 50 1.85 15.21 19.83
CA LEU A 50 1.66 13.79 20.11
C LEU A 50 0.31 13.26 19.57
N HIS A 51 -0.75 14.05 19.67
CA HIS A 51 -2.05 13.67 19.11
C HIS A 51 -1.97 13.47 17.59
N HIS A 52 -1.38 14.43 16.88
CA HIS A 52 -1.21 14.31 15.43
C HIS A 52 -0.26 13.18 15.03
N ALA A 53 0.80 12.95 15.79
CA ALA A 53 1.70 11.81 15.56
C ALA A 53 0.98 10.46 15.71
N LYS A 54 0.08 10.31 16.69
CA LYS A 54 -0.74 9.11 16.86
C LYS A 54 -1.69 8.89 15.67
N LEU A 55 -2.34 9.95 15.18
CA LEU A 55 -3.20 9.87 14.00
C LEU A 55 -2.39 9.50 12.75
N SER A 56 -1.23 10.13 12.57
CA SER A 56 -0.31 9.79 11.47
C SER A 56 0.07 8.31 11.48
N LYS A 57 0.49 7.78 12.65
CA LYS A 57 0.80 6.36 12.81
C LYS A 57 -0.38 5.47 12.41
N HIS A 58 -1.61 5.82 12.81
CA HIS A 58 -2.80 5.05 12.46
C HIS A 58 -3.02 4.99 10.95
N HIS A 59 -2.94 6.14 10.26
CA HIS A 59 -3.07 6.17 8.80
C HIS A 59 -1.93 5.42 8.09
N SER A 60 -0.68 5.56 8.55
CA SER A 60 0.43 4.77 8.02
C SER A 60 0.21 3.26 8.17
N PHE A 61 -0.40 2.82 9.27
CA PHE A 61 -0.75 1.41 9.47
C PHE A 61 -1.85 0.97 8.49
N ASN A 62 -2.90 1.76 8.31
CA ASN A 62 -3.96 1.42 7.35
C ASN A 62 -3.43 1.35 5.90
N ALA A 63 -2.55 2.28 5.52
CA ALA A 63 -1.87 2.24 4.24
C ALA A 63 -1.05 0.95 4.06
N HIS A 64 -0.31 0.55 5.10
CA HIS A 64 0.44 -0.70 5.11
C HIS A 64 -0.46 -1.92 4.90
N GLU A 65 -1.60 -2.00 5.59
CA GLU A 65 -2.54 -3.11 5.43
C GLU A 65 -3.10 -3.18 4.00
N HIS A 66 -3.44 -2.04 3.38
CA HIS A 66 -3.87 -2.03 1.99
C HIS A 66 -2.76 -2.49 1.01
N LEU A 67 -1.51 -2.06 1.23
CA LEU A 67 -0.38 -2.53 0.41
C LEU A 67 -0.13 -4.02 0.59
N LYS A 68 -0.24 -4.53 1.81
CA LYS A 68 -0.11 -5.95 2.12
C LYS A 68 -1.16 -6.78 1.40
N GLU A 69 -2.42 -6.36 1.38
CA GLU A 69 -3.48 -7.02 0.63
C GLU A 69 -3.22 -6.97 -0.89
N ALA A 70 -2.80 -5.81 -1.43
CA ALA A 70 -2.45 -5.67 -2.85
C ALA A 70 -1.33 -6.64 -3.26
N LEU A 71 -0.28 -6.77 -2.43
CA LEU A 71 0.81 -7.72 -2.65
C LEU A 71 0.33 -9.17 -2.58
N GLY A 72 -0.51 -9.50 -1.59
CA GLY A 72 -1.09 -10.84 -1.47
C GLY A 72 -1.98 -11.21 -2.67
N ILE A 73 -2.66 -10.24 -3.30
CA ILE A 73 -3.39 -10.45 -4.55
C ILE A 73 -2.43 -10.70 -5.70
N ALA A 74 -1.38 -9.88 -5.84
CA ALA A 74 -0.39 -10.02 -6.90
C ALA A 74 0.29 -11.40 -6.88
N GLU A 75 0.64 -11.90 -5.70
CA GLU A 75 1.22 -13.25 -5.52
C GLU A 75 0.26 -14.36 -5.96
N ARG A 76 -1.06 -14.23 -5.69
CA ARG A 76 -2.07 -15.18 -6.15
C ARG A 76 -2.23 -15.16 -7.67
N ILE A 77 -2.17 -13.99 -8.30
CA ILE A 77 -2.20 -13.87 -9.77
C ILE A 77 -0.99 -14.57 -10.39
N ASP A 78 0.22 -14.36 -9.84
CA ASP A 78 1.44 -15.02 -10.34
C ASP A 78 1.37 -16.55 -10.19
N ALA A 79 0.75 -17.04 -9.11
CA ALA A 79 0.55 -18.47 -8.89
C ALA A 79 -0.49 -19.10 -9.84
N VAL A 80 -1.47 -18.33 -10.32
CA VAL A 80 -2.55 -18.80 -11.21
C VAL A 80 -2.19 -18.64 -12.69
N ARG A 81 -1.25 -17.75 -13.04
CA ARG A 81 -0.78 -17.62 -14.43
C ARG A 81 -0.08 -18.91 -14.89
N PRO A 82 -0.50 -19.50 -16.02
CA PRO A 82 0.24 -20.61 -16.61
C PRO A 82 1.66 -20.15 -16.95
N VAL A 83 2.66 -20.97 -16.61
CA VAL A 83 4.06 -20.74 -16.96
C VAL A 83 4.20 -20.81 -18.48
N HIS A 84 3.91 -19.71 -19.17
CA HIS A 84 4.25 -19.54 -20.57
C HIS A 84 5.71 -19.06 -20.66
N GLY A 85 6.63 -19.99 -20.47
CA GLY A 85 7.94 -19.99 -21.14
C GLY A 85 8.90 -18.79 -20.93
N GLN A 86 8.72 -17.93 -19.94
CA GLN A 86 9.67 -16.87 -19.64
C GLN A 86 10.36 -17.12 -18.30
N LEU A 87 11.69 -17.30 -18.37
CA LEU A 87 12.62 -17.47 -17.26
C LEU A 87 12.31 -16.46 -16.16
N ARG A 88 11.83 -16.96 -15.01
CA ARG A 88 11.78 -16.18 -13.77
C ARG A 88 13.20 -15.76 -13.41
N THR A 89 13.55 -14.50 -13.61
CA THR A 89 14.65 -13.91 -12.86
C THR A 89 14.15 -13.70 -11.43
N PRO A 90 14.79 -14.29 -10.40
CA PRO A 90 14.37 -14.08 -9.03
C PRO A 90 14.42 -12.58 -8.70
N PHE A 91 13.35 -12.07 -8.10
CA PHE A 91 13.30 -10.72 -7.54
C PHE A 91 14.37 -10.62 -6.45
N VAL A 92 15.44 -9.87 -6.74
CA VAL A 92 16.44 -9.48 -5.74
C VAL A 92 15.97 -8.14 -5.19
N PRO A 93 15.58 -8.04 -3.90
CA PRO A 93 15.32 -6.75 -3.29
C PRO A 93 16.66 -6.03 -3.25
N SER A 94 16.80 -4.96 -4.04
CA SER A 94 17.95 -4.06 -3.95
C SER A 94 17.86 -3.34 -2.61
N GLY A 95 18.51 -3.91 -1.59
CA GLY A 95 18.75 -3.26 -0.32
C GLY A 95 19.39 -1.91 -0.58
N VAL A 96 18.74 -0.87 -0.08
CA VAL A 96 19.33 0.45 0.05
C VAL A 96 20.49 0.30 1.04
N GLN A 97 21.70 0.53 0.56
CA GLN A 97 22.92 0.64 1.36
C GLN A 97 22.88 1.89 2.24
#